data_AF-A0A433EDA8-F1
#
_entry.id   AF-A0A433EDA8-F1
#
_cell.length_a   1.000
_cell.length_b   1.000
_cell.length_c   1.000
_cell.angle_alpha   90.00
_cell.angle_beta   90.00
_cell.angle_gamma   90.00
#
_symmetry.space_group_name_H-M   'P 1'
#
loop_
_entity.id
_entity.type
_entity.pdbx_description
1 polymer ?
#
loop_
_entity_poly.entity_id
_entity_poly.type
_entity_poly.pdbx_seq_one_letter_code
_entity_poly.pdbx_strand_id
1 'polypeptide(L)'
;MEFKTTSDSPSWTHVSQLREELEEIEKIINKFSNFPVNIGICVRCLDSWSGWKSGARYYSSDNFIYIDIVTQEIDYKPYINNVPAQRKIIGQEFYNFFPKAMKKYEKRFPSLKDINPYFMDDLKHWLIKNHWIDSQ
;
A
#
# COMPACT_ATOMS: atom_id res chain seq x y z
N MET A 1 -11.45 -13.21 0.94
CA MET A 1 -10.28 -12.45 0.47
C MET A 1 -9.37 -12.28 1.67
N GLU A 2 -8.08 -12.50 1.50
CA GLU A 2 -7.08 -12.29 2.56
C GLU A 2 -6.31 -11.01 2.27
N PHE A 3 -6.15 -10.18 3.30
CA PHE A 3 -5.32 -8.99 3.27
C PHE A 3 -4.20 -9.14 4.30
N LYS A 4 -2.95 -8.94 3.88
CA LYS A 4 -1.81 -9.00 4.80
C LYS A 4 -0.82 -7.89 4.51
N THR A 5 -0.18 -7.43 5.56
CA THR A 5 0.89 -6.45 5.45
C THR A 5 2.19 -7.03 6.00
N THR A 6 3.33 -6.51 5.55
CA THR A 6 4.68 -6.83 6.03
C THR A 6 5.55 -5.58 5.89
N SER A 7 6.69 -5.55 6.55
CA SER A 7 7.61 -4.41 6.46
C SER A 7 9.06 -4.85 6.35
N ASP A 8 9.85 -4.05 5.65
CA ASP A 8 11.30 -4.21 5.51
C ASP A 8 11.94 -2.82 5.60
N SER A 9 12.52 -2.51 6.76
CA SER A 9 12.99 -1.16 7.08
C SER A 9 14.01 -1.18 8.21
N PRO A 10 14.91 -0.18 8.28
CA PRO A 10 15.76 0.03 9.45
C PRO A 10 14.94 0.26 10.73
N SER A 11 15.47 -0.21 11.86
CA SER A 11 14.82 -0.13 13.18
C SER A 11 14.62 1.29 13.71
N TRP A 12 15.30 2.29 13.13
CA TRP A 12 15.15 3.70 13.49
C TRP A 12 13.97 4.38 12.79
N THR A 13 13.30 3.69 11.86
CA THR A 13 12.07 4.16 11.22
C THR A 13 10.85 3.62 11.97
N HIS A 14 9.69 4.24 11.75
CA HIS A 14 8.40 3.80 12.25
C HIS A 14 7.60 2.99 11.21
N VAL A 15 8.25 2.48 10.17
CA VAL A 15 7.59 1.78 9.06
C VAL A 15 6.84 0.54 9.53
N SER A 16 7.42 -0.25 10.45
CA SER A 16 6.73 -1.44 11.00
C SER A 16 5.43 -1.06 11.72
N GLN A 17 5.47 0.00 12.54
CA GLN A 17 4.29 0.52 13.24
C GLN A 17 3.23 1.04 12.24
N LEU A 18 3.66 1.82 11.24
CA LEU A 18 2.77 2.39 10.23
C LEU A 18 2.16 1.31 9.33
N ARG A 19 2.89 0.22 9.08
CA ARG A 19 2.38 -0.95 8.35
C ARG A 19 1.20 -1.60 9.08
N GLU A 20 1.19 -1.66 10.41
CA GLU A 20 0.05 -2.17 11.18
C GLU A 20 -1.20 -1.30 10.97
N GLU A 21 -1.06 0.02 10.91
CA GLU A 21 -2.18 0.93 10.61
C GLU A 21 -2.82 0.65 9.23
N LEU A 22 -2.05 0.18 8.23
CA LEU A 22 -2.60 -0.18 6.91
C LEU A 22 -3.48 -1.43 6.93
N GLU A 23 -3.43 -2.26 7.98
CA GLU A 23 -4.29 -3.44 8.10
C GLU A 23 -5.78 -3.07 8.13
N GLU A 24 -6.12 -1.84 8.54
CA GLU A 24 -7.51 -1.36 8.48
C GLU A 24 -8.09 -1.28 7.06
N ILE A 25 -7.26 -1.27 6.01
CA ILE A 25 -7.71 -1.31 4.62
C ILE A 25 -8.49 -2.60 4.34
N GLU A 26 -8.24 -3.68 5.08
CA GLU A 26 -9.02 -4.91 4.99
C GLU A 26 -10.52 -4.64 5.20
N LYS A 27 -10.89 -3.74 6.12
CA LYS A 27 -12.29 -3.34 6.36
C LYS A 27 -12.93 -2.71 5.12
N ILE A 28 -12.14 -2.00 4.30
CA ILE A 28 -12.60 -1.40 3.05
C ILE A 28 -12.82 -2.50 2.01
N ILE A 29 -11.84 -3.39 1.83
CA ILE A 29 -11.91 -4.46 0.83
C ILE A 29 -13.07 -5.41 1.15
N ASN A 30 -13.34 -5.68 2.43
CA ASN A 30 -14.43 -6.56 2.87
C ASN A 30 -15.84 -6.04 2.54
N LYS A 31 -16.00 -4.76 2.12
CA LYS A 31 -17.25 -4.27 1.54
C LYS A 31 -17.56 -4.91 0.18
N PHE A 32 -16.56 -5.46 -0.49
CA PHE A 32 -16.65 -6.05 -1.83
C PHE A 32 -16.63 -7.58 -1.73
N SER A 33 -17.81 -8.19 -1.62
CA SER A 33 -17.97 -9.65 -1.44
C SER A 33 -17.33 -10.49 -2.55
N ASN A 34 -17.14 -9.93 -3.74
CA ASN A 34 -16.62 -10.60 -4.93
C ASN A 34 -15.18 -10.19 -5.30
N PHE A 35 -14.39 -9.73 -4.33
CA PHE A 35 -12.99 -9.38 -4.59
C PHE A 35 -12.20 -10.64 -5.04
N PRO A 36 -11.66 -10.67 -6.27
CA PRO A 36 -11.28 -11.93 -6.93
C PRO A 36 -9.90 -12.47 -6.53
N VAL A 37 -9.16 -11.73 -5.70
CA VAL A 37 -7.74 -11.95 -5.46
C VAL A 37 -7.34 -11.46 -4.07
N ASN A 38 -6.40 -12.14 -3.43
CA ASN A 38 -5.85 -11.72 -2.15
C ASN A 38 -4.80 -10.62 -2.36
N ILE A 39 -4.60 -9.76 -1.36
CA ILE A 39 -3.65 -8.64 -1.45
C ILE A 39 -2.63 -8.73 -0.31
N GLY A 40 -1.35 -8.73 -0.69
CA GLY A 40 -0.23 -8.61 0.24
C GLY A 40 0.48 -7.30 0.00
N ILE A 41 0.73 -6.50 1.03
CA ILE A 41 1.51 -5.26 0.94
C ILE A 41 2.78 -5.39 1.78
N CYS A 42 3.94 -5.14 1.18
CA CYS A 42 5.18 -4.95 1.91
C CYS A 42 5.56 -3.47 1.87
N VAL A 43 5.59 -2.82 3.03
CA VAL A 43 6.05 -1.43 3.15
C VAL A 43 7.55 -1.44 3.38
N ARG A 44 8.29 -0.85 2.45
CA ARG A 44 9.75 -0.86 2.46
C ARG A 44 10.33 0.53 2.62
N CYS A 45 11.34 0.65 3.47
CA CYS A 45 12.23 1.80 3.52
C CYS A 45 13.65 1.29 3.29
N LEU A 46 14.17 1.53 2.09
CA LEU A 46 15.44 0.95 1.63
C LEU A 46 16.45 2.05 1.29
N ASP A 47 17.72 1.68 1.21
CA ASP A 47 18.76 2.57 0.72
C ASP A 47 18.52 2.94 -0.77
N SER A 48 18.94 4.14 -1.15
CA SER A 48 18.72 4.71 -2.49
C SER A 48 19.57 4.03 -3.58
N TRP A 49 20.65 3.33 -3.21
CA TRP A 49 21.58 2.72 -4.17
C TRP A 49 21.11 1.33 -4.64
N SER A 50 20.23 0.69 -3.87
CA SER A 50 19.63 -0.61 -4.19
C SER A 50 18.84 -0.62 -5.50
N GLY A 51 18.36 0.55 -5.97
CA GLY A 51 17.57 0.70 -7.19
C GLY A 51 16.15 0.12 -7.11
N TRP A 52 15.72 -0.32 -5.92
CA TRP A 52 14.37 -0.84 -5.71
C TRP A 52 13.30 0.21 -5.96
N LYS A 53 12.16 -0.23 -6.49
CA LYS A 53 10.99 0.61 -6.76
C LYS A 53 9.74 -0.16 -6.41
N SER A 54 8.65 0.58 -6.17
CA SER A 54 7.33 -0.02 -5.94
C SER A 54 6.96 -0.95 -7.09
N GLY A 55 6.43 -2.11 -6.73
CA GLY A 55 6.23 -3.23 -7.64
C GLY A 55 5.00 -4.03 -7.25
N ALA A 56 4.39 -4.70 -8.21
CA ALA A 56 3.27 -5.59 -7.94
C ALA A 56 3.40 -6.88 -8.76
N ARG A 57 3.28 -8.03 -8.10
CA ARG A 57 3.40 -9.35 -8.72
C ARG A 57 2.29 -10.27 -8.24
N TYR A 58 1.65 -10.92 -9.19
CA TYR A 58 0.67 -11.97 -8.89
C TYR A 58 1.34 -13.34 -8.80
N TYR A 59 0.97 -14.10 -7.78
CA TYR A 59 1.36 -15.49 -7.57
C TYR A 59 0.11 -16.37 -7.63
N SER A 60 0.08 -17.32 -8.57
CA SER A 60 -1.07 -18.20 -8.79
C SER A 60 -1.20 -19.30 -7.75
N SER A 61 -0.10 -19.66 -7.07
CA SER A 61 -0.06 -20.72 -6.07
C SER A 61 -0.93 -20.42 -4.85
N ASP A 62 -1.05 -19.14 -4.48
CA ASP A 62 -1.77 -18.66 -3.30
C ASP A 62 -2.82 -17.58 -3.64
N ASN A 63 -3.00 -17.29 -4.93
CA ASN A 63 -3.90 -16.27 -5.45
C ASN A 63 -3.68 -14.88 -4.84
N PHE A 64 -2.42 -14.48 -4.66
CA PHE A 64 -2.05 -13.18 -4.12
C PHE A 64 -1.50 -12.24 -5.19
N ILE A 65 -1.86 -10.96 -5.09
CA ILE A 65 -1.04 -9.87 -5.62
C ILE A 65 -0.20 -9.35 -4.45
N TYR A 66 1.11 -9.59 -4.50
CA TYR A 66 2.07 -8.97 -3.59
C TYR A 66 2.52 -7.65 -4.15
N ILE A 67 2.46 -6.61 -3.33
CA ILE A 67 2.73 -5.23 -3.67
C ILE A 67 3.83 -4.73 -2.75
N ASP A 68 4.98 -4.39 -3.30
CA ASP A 68 6.02 -3.66 -2.60
C ASP A 68 5.75 -2.17 -2.76
N ILE A 69 5.65 -1.44 -1.64
CA ILE A 69 5.62 0.01 -1.57
C ILE A 69 6.98 0.46 -1.09
N VAL A 70 7.79 1.01 -1.99
CA VAL A 70 9.21 1.29 -1.72
C VAL A 70 9.42 2.79 -1.57
N THR A 71 9.89 3.16 -0.38
CA THR A 71 10.33 4.51 -0.04
C THR A 71 11.82 4.48 0.34
N GLN A 72 12.50 5.63 0.35
CA GLN A 72 13.96 5.66 0.53
C GLN A 72 14.35 6.19 1.91
N GLU A 73 15.36 5.59 2.54
CA GLU A 73 15.86 6.03 3.86
C GLU A 73 16.21 7.52 3.92
N ILE A 74 16.72 8.09 2.82
CA ILE A 74 17.10 9.50 2.75
C ILE A 74 15.92 10.44 3.03
N ASP A 75 14.70 10.04 2.66
CA ASP A 75 13.47 10.81 2.88
C ASP A 75 13.05 10.81 4.35
N TYR A 76 13.50 9.83 5.13
CA TYR A 76 13.13 9.64 6.54
C TYR A 76 14.12 10.29 7.51
N LYS A 77 15.37 10.52 7.09
CA LYS A 77 16.43 11.09 7.96
C LYS A 77 16.02 12.42 8.64
N PRO A 78 15.29 13.34 7.99
CA PRO A 78 14.81 14.56 8.66
C PRO A 78 13.69 14.32 9.69
N TYR A 79 13.10 13.12 9.71
CA TYR A 79 11.84 12.80 10.39
C TYR A 79 11.93 11.56 11.29
N ILE A 80 13.12 11.22 11.79
CA ILE A 80 13.37 10.00 12.58
C ILE A 80 12.32 9.80 13.68
N ASN A 81 11.99 10.86 14.44
CA ASN A 81 11.00 10.83 15.53
C ASN A 81 9.64 11.45 15.14
N ASN A 82 9.38 11.69 13.86
CA ASN A 82 8.16 12.31 13.37
C ASN A 82 7.31 11.29 12.59
N VAL A 83 6.56 10.47 13.34
CA VAL A 83 5.65 9.45 12.80
C VAL A 83 4.68 10.03 11.77
N PRO A 84 4.01 11.19 12.01
CA PRO A 84 3.14 11.80 10.99
C PRO A 84 3.83 12.07 9.66
N ALA A 85 5.07 12.58 9.66
CA ALA A 85 5.80 12.84 8.42
C ALA A 85 6.17 11.53 7.69
N GLN A 86 6.62 10.50 8.43
CA GLN A 86 6.89 9.18 7.84
C GLN A 86 5.62 8.56 7.25
N ARG A 87 4.47 8.71 7.91
CA ARG A 87 3.16 8.28 7.39
C ARG A 87 2.86 8.93 6.04
N LYS A 88 3.12 10.23 5.90
CA LYS A 88 2.92 10.97 4.64
C LYS A 88 3.83 10.48 3.52
N ILE A 89 5.09 10.15 3.82
CA ILE A 89 6.04 9.60 2.84
C ILE A 89 5.49 8.27 2.27
N ILE A 90 5.08 7.34 3.14
CA ILE A 90 4.51 6.06 2.73
C ILE A 90 3.18 6.27 2.00
N GLY A 91 2.29 7.09 2.56
CA GLY A 91 0.96 7.32 2.02
C GLY A 91 0.98 7.93 0.63
N GLN A 92 1.91 8.84 0.36
CA GLN A 92 2.07 9.42 -0.96
C GLN A 92 2.51 8.38 -2.00
N GLU A 93 3.50 7.55 -1.69
CA GLU A 93 3.96 6.49 -2.60
C GLU A 93 2.88 5.43 -2.81
N PHE A 94 2.23 5.00 -1.72
CA PHE A 94 1.12 4.06 -1.75
C PHE A 94 -0.02 4.54 -2.65
N TYR A 95 -0.50 5.77 -2.44
CA TYR A 95 -1.59 6.35 -3.23
C TYR A 95 -1.20 6.55 -4.70
N ASN A 96 0.06 6.87 -4.98
CA ASN A 96 0.55 7.06 -6.35
C ASN A 96 0.69 5.74 -7.12
N PHE A 97 1.06 4.65 -6.44
CA PHE A 97 1.38 3.37 -7.05
C PHE A 97 0.19 2.41 -7.09
N PHE A 98 -0.51 2.24 -5.96
CA PHE A 98 -1.49 1.17 -5.77
C PHE A 98 -2.64 1.20 -6.79
N PRO A 99 -3.29 2.35 -7.11
CA PRO A 99 -4.35 2.39 -8.12
C PRO A 99 -3.86 1.97 -9.51
N LYS A 100 -2.62 2.35 -9.88
CA LYS A 100 -2.02 1.98 -11.17
C LYS A 100 -1.74 0.48 -11.23
N ALA A 101 -1.25 -0.08 -10.13
CA ALA A 101 -1.02 -1.52 -10.00
C ALA A 101 -2.33 -2.31 -10.13
N MET A 102 -3.38 -1.93 -9.40
CA MET A 102 -4.68 -2.62 -9.45
C MET A 102 -5.36 -2.53 -10.81
N LYS A 103 -5.26 -1.38 -11.49
CA LYS A 103 -5.75 -1.22 -12.86
C LYS A 103 -5.09 -2.19 -13.84
N LYS A 104 -3.79 -2.47 -13.70
CA LYS A 104 -3.08 -3.46 -14.54
C LYS A 104 -3.68 -4.86 -14.41
N TYR A 105 -4.21 -5.20 -13.23
CA TYR A 105 -4.78 -6.52 -12.95
C TYR A 105 -6.23 -6.70 -13.41
N GLU A 106 -6.92 -5.65 -13.86
CA GLU A 106 -8.27 -5.76 -14.47
C GLU A 106 -8.30 -6.67 -15.70
N LYS A 107 -7.19 -6.80 -16.44
CA LYS A 107 -7.09 -7.74 -17.56
C LYS A 107 -7.13 -9.19 -17.09
N ARG A 108 -6.54 -9.48 -15.93
CA ARG A 108 -6.47 -10.81 -15.34
C ARG A 108 -7.74 -11.15 -14.55
N PHE A 109 -8.28 -10.15 -13.86
CA PHE A 109 -9.47 -10.25 -13.04
C PHE A 109 -10.50 -9.21 -13.49
N PRO A 110 -11.33 -9.52 -14.50
CA PRO A 110 -12.25 -8.54 -15.09
C PRO A 110 -13.23 -7.90 -14.11
N SER A 111 -13.63 -8.61 -13.04
CA SER A 111 -14.50 -8.07 -11.99
C SER A 111 -13.88 -6.87 -11.25
N LEU A 112 -12.55 -6.71 -11.29
CA LEU A 112 -11.89 -5.52 -10.75
C LEU A 112 -12.30 -4.24 -11.48
N LYS A 113 -12.79 -4.30 -12.73
CA LYS A 113 -13.26 -3.09 -13.44
C LYS A 113 -14.46 -2.46 -12.75
N ASP A 114 -15.34 -3.29 -12.19
CA ASP A 114 -16.53 -2.85 -11.48
C ASP A 114 -16.21 -2.48 -10.02
N ILE A 115 -15.22 -3.16 -9.41
CA ILE A 115 -14.81 -2.96 -8.01
C ILE A 115 -13.89 -1.74 -7.85
N ASN A 116 -12.87 -1.59 -8.70
CA ASN A 116 -11.79 -0.61 -8.53
C ASN A 116 -12.30 0.84 -8.38
N PRO A 117 -13.28 1.34 -9.16
CA PRO A 117 -13.71 2.73 -9.02
C PRO A 117 -14.19 3.06 -7.60
N TYR A 118 -15.01 2.19 -7.00
CA TYR A 118 -15.54 2.37 -5.64
C TYR A 118 -14.48 2.07 -4.58
N PHE A 119 -13.69 1.02 -4.78
CA PHE A 119 -12.63 0.66 -3.83
C PHE A 119 -11.57 1.76 -3.72
N MET A 120 -11.15 2.35 -4.85
CA MET A 120 -10.16 3.43 -4.86
C MET A 120 -10.71 4.71 -4.23
N ASP A 121 -12.00 4.99 -4.39
CA ASP A 121 -12.65 6.13 -3.75
C ASP A 121 -12.72 5.96 -2.23
N ASP A 122 -13.19 4.81 -1.74
CA ASP A 122 -13.20 4.50 -0.31
C ASP A 122 -11.77 4.52 0.29
N LEU A 123 -10.80 3.96 -0.43
CA LEU A 123 -9.40 3.95 -0.02
C LEU A 123 -8.86 5.38 0.08
N LYS A 124 -9.12 6.24 -0.91
CA LYS A 124 -8.73 7.65 -0.87
C LYS A 124 -9.33 8.35 0.35
N HIS A 125 -10.62 8.17 0.60
CA HIS A 125 -11.29 8.76 1.77
C HIS A 125 -10.66 8.29 3.08
N TRP A 126 -10.35 6.99 3.21
CA TRP A 126 -9.67 6.46 4.39
C TRP A 126 -8.25 7.05 4.55
N LEU A 127 -7.48 7.16 3.46
CA LEU A 127 -6.13 7.73 3.51
C LEU A 127 -6.15 9.21 3.94
N ILE A 128 -7.11 10.00 3.46
CA ILE A 128 -7.28 11.40 3.88
C ILE A 128 -7.69 11.47 5.35
N LYS A 129 -8.73 10.70 5.73
CA LYS A 129 -9.27 10.68 7.10
C LYS A 129 -8.22 10.30 8.14
N ASN A 130 -7.31 9.39 7.80
CA ASN A 130 -6.26 8.91 8.69
C ASN A 130 -4.91 9.62 8.46
N HIS A 131 -4.91 10.75 7.76
CA HIS A 131 -3.74 11.61 7.56
C HIS A 131 -2.55 10.92 6.86
N TRP A 132 -2.82 9.96 5.98
CA TRP A 132 -1.81 9.33 5.11
C TRP A 132 -1.47 10.17 3.88
N ILE A 133 -2.47 10.89 3.36
CA ILE A 133 -2.31 11.88 2.30
C ILE A 133 -3.05 13.16 2.71
N ASP A 134 -2.73 14.28 2.07
CA ASP A 134 -3.46 15.52 2.29
C ASP A 134 -4.78 15.53 1.51
N SER A 135 -5.77 16.28 2.01
CA SER A 135 -6.96 16.58 1.22
C SER A 135 -6.55 17.47 0.05
N GLN A 136 -6.51 16.89 -1.15
CA GLN A 136 -6.35 17.64 -2.40
C GLN A 136 -7.67 18.28 -2.82
#